data_AF-A0A0K2RGL6-F1
#
_entry.id   AF-A0A0K2RGL6-F1
#
_cell.length_a   1.000
_cell.length_b   1.000
_cell.length_c   1.000
_cell.angle_alpha   90.00
_cell.angle_beta   90.00
_cell.angle_gamma   90.00
#
_symmetry.space_group_name_H-M   'P 1'
#
loop_
_entity.id
_entity.type
_entity.pdbx_description
1 polymer ?
#
loop_
_entity_poly.entity_id
_entity_poly.type
_entity_poly.pdbx_seq_one_letter_code
_entity_poly.pdbx_strand_id
1 'polypeptide(L)'
;MLIVIVGAIILYATAGVLGWVPWRTSPGSTIAAGVWLVLAGVVLVLGTLRIRAAEFATSRRSAHRVTVKVPVTVSGVPGQLLDISMGGAAVRVGADALPESGRVLLELPGDARIPLDIVRVWSSSKGEYTASLRVRDRDWEAYRRLSLWLFHTPDNALPGFPPGVPAVATRESA
;
A
#
# COMPACT_ATOMS: atom_id res chain seq x y z
N MET A 1 9.42 -27.71 -16.12
CA MET A 1 10.35 -28.56 -15.33
C MET A 1 9.80 -28.83 -13.92
N LEU A 2 9.51 -27.81 -13.11
CA LEU A 2 9.00 -27.98 -11.74
C LEU A 2 7.71 -28.82 -11.65
N ILE A 3 6.73 -28.58 -12.53
CA ILE A 3 5.45 -29.31 -12.54
C ILE A 3 5.64 -30.81 -12.78
N VAL A 4 6.56 -31.19 -13.67
CA VAL A 4 6.87 -32.60 -13.98
C VAL A 4 7.50 -33.28 -12.77
N ILE A 5 8.43 -32.60 -12.09
CA ILE A 5 9.10 -33.11 -10.88
C ILE A 5 8.08 -33.29 -9.75
N VAL A 6 7.24 -32.28 -9.50
CA VAL A 6 6.18 -32.36 -8.46
C VAL A 6 5.19 -33.47 -8.78
N GLY A 7 4.76 -33.59 -10.03
CA GLY A 7 3.87 -34.66 -10.48
C GLY A 7 4.47 -36.06 -10.25
N ALA A 8 5.74 -36.26 -10.64
CA ALA A 8 6.45 -37.52 -10.43
C ALA A 8 6.58 -37.88 -8.94
N ILE A 9 6.87 -36.91 -8.07
CA ILE A 9 6.95 -37.12 -6.61
C ILE A 9 5.59 -37.53 -6.04
N ILE A 10 4.51 -36.86 -6.44
CA ILE A 10 3.15 -37.17 -5.97
C ILE A 10 2.72 -38.57 -6.43
N LEU A 11 2.97 -38.92 -7.70
CA LEU A 11 2.69 -40.26 -8.25
C LEU A 11 3.49 -41.35 -7.52
N TYR A 12 4.78 -41.14 -7.30
CA TYR A 12 5.63 -42.09 -6.59
C TYR A 12 5.19 -42.27 -5.13
N ALA A 13 4.84 -41.17 -4.45
CA ALA A 13 4.34 -41.22 -3.09
C ALA A 13 3.00 -41.98 -3.00
N THR A 14 2.09 -41.74 -3.95
CA THR A 14 0.79 -42.42 -4.03
C THR A 14 0.96 -43.91 -4.31
N ALA A 15 1.84 -44.28 -5.23
CA ALA A 15 2.17 -45.67 -5.53
C ALA A 15 2.77 -46.40 -4.31
N GLY A 16 3.57 -45.71 -3.49
CA GLY A 16 4.09 -46.27 -2.24
C GLY A 16 3.01 -46.47 -1.17
N VAL A 17 2.06 -45.54 -1.02
CA VAL A 17 0.91 -45.69 -0.10
C VAL A 17 -0.01 -46.84 -0.53
N LEU A 18 -0.20 -47.03 -1.85
CA LEU A 18 -0.99 -48.13 -2.41
C LEU A 18 -0.27 -49.49 -2.40
N GLY A 19 0.97 -49.55 -1.89
CA GLY A 19 1.76 -50.78 -1.81
C GLY A 19 2.35 -51.25 -3.14
N TRP A 20 2.28 -50.43 -4.20
CA TRP A 20 2.88 -50.73 -5.51
C TRP A 20 4.39 -50.53 -5.52
N VAL A 21 4.93 -49.78 -4.56
CA VAL A 21 6.37 -49.62 -4.36
C VAL A 21 6.78 -50.37 -3.09
N PRO A 22 7.79 -51.25 -3.15
CA PRO A 22 8.20 -52.08 -2.00
C PRO A 22 9.05 -51.27 -1.01
N TRP A 23 8.41 -50.31 -0.33
CA TRP A 23 9.05 -49.53 0.72
C TRP A 23 9.30 -50.39 1.96
N ARG A 24 10.56 -50.50 2.38
CA ARG A 24 10.91 -51.03 3.70
C ARG A 24 10.86 -49.90 4.71
N THR A 25 9.68 -49.58 5.21
CA THR A 25 9.47 -48.53 6.22
C THR A 25 8.94 -49.12 7.52
N SER A 26 9.29 -48.51 8.65
CA SER A 26 8.64 -48.81 9.93
C SER A 26 7.33 -48.00 10.05
N PRO A 27 6.34 -48.46 10.82
CA PRO A 27 5.11 -47.69 11.06
C PRO A 27 5.36 -46.26 11.54
N GLY A 28 6.36 -46.08 12.43
CA GLY A 28 6.75 -44.76 12.92
C GLY A 28 7.29 -43.83 11.83
N SER A 29 8.09 -44.36 10.89
CA SER A 29 8.59 -43.56 9.76
C SER A 29 7.49 -43.12 8.79
N THR A 30 6.49 -43.98 8.56
CA THR A 30 5.32 -43.64 7.74
C THR A 30 4.48 -42.54 8.39
N ILE A 31 4.25 -42.62 9.71
CA ILE A 31 3.52 -41.59 10.45
C ILE A 31 4.28 -40.26 10.41
N ALA A 32 5.59 -40.27 10.68
CA ALA A 32 6.42 -39.06 10.66
C ALA A 32 6.42 -38.39 9.29
N ALA A 33 6.54 -39.16 8.20
CA ALA A 33 6.46 -38.64 6.84
C ALA A 33 5.08 -38.04 6.54
N GLY A 34 3.99 -38.68 7.00
CA GLY A 34 2.63 -38.17 6.86
C GLY A 34 2.42 -36.82 7.57
N VAL A 35 2.91 -36.68 8.80
CA VAL A 35 2.86 -35.41 9.55
C VAL A 35 3.61 -34.30 8.82
N TRP A 36 4.81 -34.60 8.31
CA TRP A 36 5.59 -33.63 7.52
C TRP A 36 4.89 -33.22 6.24
N LEU A 37 4.25 -34.15 5.54
CA LEU A 37 3.51 -33.85 4.31
C LEU A 37 2.31 -32.93 4.60
N VAL A 38 1.57 -33.18 5.68
CA VAL A 38 0.46 -32.33 6.12
C VAL A 38 0.96 -30.93 6.45
N LEU A 39 2.04 -30.81 7.24
CA LEU A 39 2.63 -29.52 7.59
C LEU A 39 3.08 -28.74 6.35
N ALA A 40 3.77 -29.40 5.42
CA ALA A 40 4.20 -28.79 4.17
C ALA A 40 3.00 -28.32 3.32
N GLY A 41 1.93 -29.13 3.27
CA GLY A 41 0.68 -28.76 2.61
C GLY A 41 0.04 -27.51 3.22
N VAL A 42 -0.04 -27.43 4.55
CA VAL A 42 -0.56 -26.24 5.26
C VAL A 42 0.26 -24.99 4.94
N VAL A 43 1.59 -25.08 5.01
CA VAL A 43 2.48 -23.94 4.68
C VAL A 43 2.29 -23.50 3.23
N LEU A 44 2.18 -24.44 2.29
CA LEU A 44 1.96 -24.14 0.88
C LEU A 44 0.61 -23.44 0.65
N VAL A 45 -0.46 -23.90 1.31
CA VAL A 45 -1.79 -23.28 1.25
C VAL A 45 -1.74 -21.87 1.83
N LEU A 46 -1.17 -21.68 3.02
CA LEU A 46 -1.03 -20.35 3.64
C LEU A 46 -0.20 -19.40 2.77
N GLY A 47 0.91 -19.87 2.19
CA GLY A 47 1.72 -19.08 1.26
C GLY A 47 0.95 -18.69 -0.01
N THR A 48 0.15 -19.61 -0.57
CA THR A 48 -0.69 -19.34 -1.74
C THR A 48 -1.80 -18.34 -1.42
N LEU A 49 -2.47 -18.51 -0.27
CA LEU A 49 -3.48 -17.57 0.21
C LEU A 49 -2.89 -16.18 0.45
N ARG A 50 -1.67 -16.11 1.00
CA ARG A 50 -0.93 -14.85 1.17
C ARG A 50 -0.65 -14.15 -0.16
N ILE A 51 -0.20 -14.89 -1.18
CA ILE A 51 0.07 -14.31 -2.51
C ILE A 51 -1.24 -13.89 -3.21
N ARG A 52 -2.32 -14.66 -3.04
CA ARG A 52 -3.64 -14.37 -3.61
C ARG A 52 -4.42 -13.30 -2.85
N ALA A 53 -3.99 -12.91 -1.65
CA ALA A 53 -4.63 -11.86 -0.89
C ALA A 53 -4.69 -10.58 -1.74
N ALA A 54 -5.88 -9.98 -1.80
CA ALA A 54 -6.17 -8.82 -2.67
C ALA A 54 -5.25 -7.62 -2.37
N GLU A 55 -4.68 -7.56 -1.16
CA GLU A 55 -3.67 -6.58 -0.74
C GLU A 55 -2.42 -6.59 -1.64
N PHE A 56 -2.03 -7.74 -2.19
CA PHE A 56 -0.89 -7.86 -3.11
C PHE A 56 -1.30 -7.93 -4.59
N ALA A 57 -2.46 -8.52 -4.89
CA ALA A 57 -2.94 -8.66 -6.27
C ALA A 57 -3.48 -7.36 -6.89
N THR A 58 -3.78 -6.34 -6.06
CA THR A 58 -4.33 -5.05 -6.53
C THR A 58 -3.44 -3.84 -6.24
N SER A 59 -2.20 -4.03 -5.79
CA SER A 59 -1.27 -2.92 -5.60
C SER A 59 -0.79 -2.38 -6.95
N ARG A 60 -1.64 -1.58 -7.59
CA ARG A 60 -1.29 -0.65 -8.69
C ARG A 60 -0.65 0.63 -8.15
N ARG A 61 -0.51 0.75 -6.82
CA ARG A 61 -0.02 1.96 -6.14
C ARG A 61 1.49 1.84 -5.96
N SER A 62 2.23 2.73 -6.61
CA SER A 62 3.70 2.78 -6.59
C SER A 62 4.29 3.41 -5.31
N ALA A 63 3.46 3.91 -4.39
CA ALA A 63 3.90 4.56 -3.16
C ALA A 63 2.92 4.34 -1.99
N HIS A 64 3.47 4.13 -0.79
CA HIS A 64 2.71 4.09 0.46
C HIS A 64 2.05 5.45 0.73
N ARG A 65 0.77 5.43 1.17
CA ARG A 65 0.01 6.61 1.57
C ARG A 65 -0.07 6.68 3.08
N VAL A 66 0.16 7.86 3.62
CA VAL A 66 0.11 8.13 5.05
C VAL A 66 -1.06 9.07 5.30
N THR A 67 -1.92 8.69 6.25
CA THR A 67 -3.06 9.51 6.67
C THR A 67 -2.53 10.65 7.54
N VAL A 68 -2.80 11.88 7.11
CA VAL A 68 -2.31 13.10 7.75
C VAL A 68 -3.38 14.18 7.62
N LYS A 69 -4.04 14.49 8.74
CA LYS A 69 -5.10 15.51 8.80
C LYS A 69 -4.56 16.87 9.20
N VAL A 70 -4.09 17.64 8.23
CA VAL A 70 -3.56 18.99 8.46
C VAL A 70 -4.23 20.03 7.55
N PRO A 71 -4.40 21.27 8.02
CA PRO A 71 -4.88 22.34 7.15
C PRO A 71 -3.87 22.58 6.03
N VAL A 72 -4.37 22.70 4.80
CA VAL A 72 -3.57 22.97 3.59
C VAL A 72 -4.28 24.00 2.73
N THR A 73 -3.55 24.60 1.80
CA THR A 73 -4.13 25.48 0.79
C THR A 73 -3.93 24.88 -0.59
N VAL A 74 -4.95 24.88 -1.43
CA VAL A 74 -4.89 24.38 -2.81
C VAL A 74 -5.23 25.51 -3.76
N SER A 75 -4.24 26.06 -4.45
CA SER A 75 -4.40 27.22 -5.35
C SER A 75 -5.10 28.42 -4.67
N GLY A 76 -4.76 28.69 -3.40
CA GLY A 76 -5.38 29.75 -2.59
C GLY A 76 -6.66 29.34 -1.85
N VAL A 77 -7.19 28.14 -2.10
CA VAL A 77 -8.41 27.63 -1.45
C VAL A 77 -8.05 26.86 -0.18
N PRO A 78 -8.59 27.23 0.98
CA PRO A 78 -8.36 26.49 2.21
C PRO A 78 -9.00 25.09 2.14
N GLY A 79 -8.28 24.10 2.63
CA GLY A 79 -8.72 22.71 2.67
C GLY A 79 -8.02 21.93 3.78
N GLN A 80 -8.26 20.63 3.80
CA GLN A 80 -7.66 19.70 4.74
C GLN A 80 -7.00 18.55 4.00
N LEU A 81 -5.73 18.28 4.27
CA LEU A 81 -5.06 17.07 3.81
C LEU A 81 -5.72 15.85 4.45
N LEU A 82 -5.97 14.80 3.67
CA LEU A 82 -6.52 13.54 4.16
C LEU A 82 -5.46 12.45 4.16
N ASP A 83 -4.77 12.33 3.03
CA ASP A 83 -3.64 11.42 2.86
C ASP A 83 -2.58 12.05 1.96
N ILE A 84 -1.35 11.58 2.11
CA ILE A 84 -0.20 12.00 1.31
C ILE A 84 0.71 10.81 1.01
N SER A 85 1.33 10.84 -0.16
CA SER A 85 2.36 9.89 -0.61
C SER A 85 3.40 10.62 -1.42
N MET A 86 4.48 9.92 -1.78
CA MET A 86 5.51 10.47 -2.68
C MET A 86 4.94 10.90 -4.04
N GLY A 87 3.84 10.29 -4.51
CA GLY A 87 3.28 10.57 -5.83
C GLY A 87 2.08 11.51 -5.84
N GLY A 88 1.62 12.00 -4.69
CA GLY A 88 0.45 12.87 -4.63
C GLY A 88 -0.25 12.81 -3.28
N ALA A 89 -1.40 13.47 -3.22
CA ALA A 89 -2.14 13.71 -1.99
C ALA A 89 -3.65 13.68 -2.24
N ALA A 90 -4.43 13.39 -1.20
CA ALA A 90 -5.86 13.61 -1.19
C ALA A 90 -6.18 14.78 -0.27
N VAL A 91 -6.98 15.73 -0.76
CA VAL A 91 -7.36 16.94 -0.02
C VAL A 91 -8.87 17.08 -0.01
N ARG A 92 -9.42 17.50 1.12
CA ARG A 92 -10.82 17.88 1.27
C ARG A 92 -10.95 19.39 1.15
N VAL A 93 -11.91 19.84 0.36
CA VAL A 93 -12.22 21.25 0.13
C VAL A 93 -13.74 21.47 0.16
N GLY A 94 -14.17 22.72 0.32
CA GLY A 94 -15.59 23.09 0.19
C GLY A 94 -16.13 22.89 -1.23
N ALA A 95 -17.46 22.85 -1.36
CA ALA A 95 -18.15 22.77 -2.64
C ALA A 95 -17.71 23.86 -3.63
N ASP A 96 -17.55 23.46 -4.89
CA ASP A 96 -17.20 24.33 -6.03
C ASP A 96 -15.90 25.12 -5.91
N ALA A 97 -15.05 24.76 -4.95
CA ALA A 97 -13.84 25.51 -4.67
C ALA A 97 -12.67 25.14 -5.60
N LEU A 98 -12.69 23.97 -6.25
CA LEU A 98 -11.65 23.52 -7.18
C LEU A 98 -12.23 23.17 -8.55
N PRO A 99 -11.45 23.38 -9.63
CA PRO A 99 -11.84 22.91 -10.97
C PRO A 99 -11.88 21.38 -11.01
N GLU A 100 -12.67 20.81 -11.93
CA GLU A 100 -12.81 19.34 -12.06
C GLU A 100 -11.50 18.65 -12.49
N SER A 101 -10.64 19.36 -13.21
CA SER A 101 -9.33 18.88 -13.67
C SER A 101 -8.36 20.05 -13.85
N GLY A 102 -7.07 19.73 -14.02
CA GLY A 102 -6.03 20.69 -14.31
C GLY A 102 -4.97 20.80 -13.22
N ARG A 103 -4.05 21.76 -13.39
CA ARG A 103 -2.91 21.95 -12.49
C ARG A 103 -3.30 22.85 -11.33
N VAL A 104 -2.93 22.44 -10.13
CA VAL A 104 -3.12 23.18 -8.88
C VAL A 104 -1.81 23.28 -8.10
N LEU A 105 -1.73 24.26 -7.21
CA LEU A 105 -0.61 24.42 -6.30
C LEU A 105 -1.02 23.98 -4.90
N LEU A 106 -0.47 22.88 -4.40
CA LEU A 106 -0.66 22.45 -3.03
C LEU A 106 0.37 23.15 -2.13
N GLU A 107 -0.10 23.88 -1.14
CA GLU A 107 0.71 24.46 -0.07
C GLU A 107 0.59 23.58 1.17
N LEU A 108 1.71 22.94 1.53
CA LEU A 108 1.83 22.19 2.76
C LEU A 108 2.32 23.12 3.89
N PRO A 109 1.95 22.85 5.15
CA PRO A 109 2.43 23.65 6.28
C PRO A 109 3.96 23.67 6.33
N GLY A 110 4.52 24.88 6.43
CA GLY A 110 5.97 25.09 6.56
C GLY A 110 6.78 24.86 5.28
N ASP A 111 6.15 24.66 4.12
CA ASP A 111 6.87 24.38 2.86
C ASP A 111 6.31 25.18 1.67
N ALA A 112 7.07 25.17 0.57
CA ALA A 112 6.76 25.85 -0.67
C ALA A 112 5.63 25.16 -1.46
N ARG A 113 4.97 25.94 -2.32
CA ARG A 113 3.94 25.50 -3.27
C ARG A 113 4.44 24.34 -4.14
N ILE A 114 3.73 23.21 -4.12
CA ILE A 114 4.00 22.02 -4.91
C ILE A 114 2.98 21.93 -6.05
N PRO A 115 3.39 21.97 -7.32
CA PRO A 115 2.48 21.81 -8.44
C PRO A 115 2.02 20.36 -8.57
N LEU A 116 0.71 20.14 -8.58
CA LEU A 116 0.07 18.83 -8.77
C LEU A 116 -1.05 18.94 -9.79
N ASP A 117 -1.40 17.84 -10.43
CA ASP A 117 -2.55 17.73 -11.32
C ASP A 117 -3.72 17.08 -10.57
N ILE A 118 -4.93 17.62 -10.75
CA ILE A 118 -6.17 17.01 -10.27
C ILE A 118 -6.45 15.78 -11.14
N VAL A 119 -6.50 14.61 -10.50
CA VAL A 119 -6.83 13.34 -11.16
C VAL A 119 -8.32 13.04 -11.06
N ARG A 120 -8.93 13.40 -9.93
CA ARG A 120 -10.34 13.10 -9.65
C ARG A 120 -10.86 14.03 -8.56
N VAL A 121 -12.10 14.50 -8.71
CA VAL A 121 -12.87 15.15 -7.66
C VAL A 121 -14.15 14.35 -7.42
N TRP A 122 -14.55 14.18 -6.15
CA TRP A 122 -15.82 13.53 -5.80
C TRP A 122 -16.40 14.11 -4.51
N SER A 123 -17.72 14.07 -4.37
CA SER A 123 -18.38 14.48 -3.13
C SER A 123 -18.09 13.46 -2.02
N SER A 124 -17.66 13.95 -0.85
CA SER A 124 -17.38 13.11 0.32
C SER A 124 -18.48 13.23 1.38
N SER A 125 -19.12 14.39 1.50
CA SER A 125 -20.19 14.69 2.44
C SER A 125 -21.03 15.86 1.91
N LYS A 126 -22.13 16.22 2.59
CA LYS A 126 -22.94 17.38 2.19
C LYS A 126 -22.10 18.66 2.29
N GLY A 127 -21.75 19.23 1.13
CA GLY A 127 -20.99 20.48 1.03
C GLY A 127 -19.47 20.32 1.00
N GLU A 128 -18.94 19.09 1.05
CA GLU A 128 -17.50 18.84 0.97
C GLU A 128 -17.14 17.88 -0.17
N TYR A 129 -16.04 18.19 -0.83
CA TYR A 129 -15.49 17.43 -1.92
C TYR A 129 -14.08 16.98 -1.57
N THR A 130 -13.71 15.79 -2.02
CA THR A 130 -12.34 15.32 -1.98
C THR A 130 -11.75 15.39 -3.38
N ALA A 131 -10.59 16.02 -3.49
CA ALA A 131 -9.79 16.04 -4.70
C ALA A 131 -8.56 15.14 -4.50
N SER A 132 -8.36 14.21 -5.44
CA SER A 132 -7.12 13.44 -5.56
C SER A 132 -6.16 14.19 -6.47
N LEU A 133 -5.01 14.55 -5.92
CA LEU A 133 -3.94 15.24 -6.59
C LEU A 133 -2.79 14.28 -6.89
N ARG A 134 -2.10 14.48 -8.01
CA ARG A 134 -0.96 13.66 -8.42
C ARG A 134 0.16 14.52 -8.98
N VAL A 135 1.40 14.14 -8.67
CA VAL A 135 2.58 14.70 -9.33
C VAL A 135 2.56 14.33 -10.81
N ARG A 136 2.84 15.30 -11.68
CA ARG A 136 2.97 15.02 -13.11
C ARG A 136 4.13 14.08 -13.37
N ASP A 137 3.96 13.15 -14.31
CA ASP A 137 5.03 12.23 -14.69
C ASP A 137 6.31 12.99 -15.04
N ARG A 138 7.44 12.54 -14.47
CA ARG A 138 8.78 13.13 -14.63
C ARG A 138 9.00 14.52 -14.01
N ASP A 139 8.06 15.02 -13.21
CA ASP A 139 8.27 16.23 -12.39
C ASP A 139 9.09 15.89 -11.13
N TRP A 140 10.40 15.66 -11.33
CA TRP A 140 11.32 15.22 -10.27
C TRP A 140 11.43 16.22 -9.12
N GLU A 141 11.24 17.51 -9.38
CA GLU A 141 11.28 18.53 -8.33
C GLU A 141 10.02 18.45 -7.45
N ALA A 142 8.84 18.25 -8.04
CA ALA A 142 7.62 18.02 -7.26
C ALA A 142 7.71 16.71 -6.43
N TYR A 143 8.25 15.64 -7.00
CA TYR A 143 8.55 14.41 -6.25
C TYR A 143 9.50 14.67 -5.09
N ARG A 144 10.62 15.35 -5.35
CA ARG A 144 11.62 15.69 -4.33
C ARG A 144 11.00 16.49 -3.18
N ARG A 145 10.17 17.50 -3.46
CA ARG A 145 9.50 18.31 -2.43
C ARG A 145 8.55 17.49 -1.59
N LEU A 146 7.68 16.69 -2.21
CA LEU A 146 6.78 15.81 -1.45
C LEU A 146 7.56 14.81 -0.59
N SER A 147 8.61 14.21 -1.13
CA SER A 147 9.48 13.31 -0.35
C SER A 147 10.16 14.05 0.81
N LEU A 148 10.72 15.24 0.59
CA LEU A 148 11.34 16.02 1.65
C LEU A 148 10.33 16.38 2.73
N TRP A 149 9.14 16.85 2.37
CA TRP A 149 8.11 17.15 3.36
C TRP A 149 7.67 15.90 4.14
N LEU A 150 7.55 14.75 3.47
CA LEU A 150 7.13 13.49 4.11
C LEU A 150 8.16 12.95 5.12
N PHE A 151 9.45 13.09 4.83
CA PHE A 151 10.56 12.51 5.60
C PHE A 151 11.31 13.53 6.48
N HIS A 152 11.17 14.83 6.21
CA HIS A 152 11.79 15.95 6.92
C HIS A 152 10.74 17.04 7.19
N THR A 153 9.60 16.60 7.74
CA THR A 153 8.47 17.47 8.00
C THR A 153 8.88 18.64 8.89
N PRO A 154 8.58 19.90 8.51
CA PRO A 154 8.92 21.07 9.31
C PRO A 154 8.31 21.01 10.70
N ASP A 155 8.99 21.61 11.68
CA ASP A 155 8.45 21.71 13.04
C ASP A 155 7.11 22.44 13.04
N ASN A 156 6.16 21.96 13.85
CA ASN A 156 4.78 22.44 13.95
C ASN A 156 3.92 22.30 12.68
N ALA A 157 4.42 21.64 11.62
CA ALA A 157 3.61 21.36 10.43
C ALA A 157 2.48 20.34 10.69
N LEU A 158 2.68 19.47 11.69
CA LEU A 158 1.71 18.48 12.15
C LEU A 158 1.16 18.88 13.52
N PRO A 159 -0.10 19.33 13.63
CA PRO A 159 -0.70 19.69 14.91
C PRO A 159 -0.71 18.50 15.88
N GLY A 160 -0.18 18.71 17.08
CA GLY A 160 -0.16 17.68 18.13
C GLY A 160 0.97 16.66 18.04
N PHE A 161 1.91 16.80 17.10
CA PHE A 161 3.08 15.93 17.00
C PHE A 161 4.33 16.58 17.63
N PRO A 162 5.23 15.79 18.27
CA PRO A 162 6.51 16.30 18.75
C PRO A 162 7.39 16.87 17.61
N PRO A 163 8.26 17.85 17.90
CA PRO A 163 9.26 18.35 16.95
C PRO A 163 10.13 17.23 16.38
N GLY A 164 10.53 17.36 15.12
CA GLY A 164 11.37 16.37 14.43
C GLY A 164 10.71 15.02 14.10
N VAL A 165 9.41 14.82 14.36
CA VAL A 165 8.69 13.62 13.93
C VAL A 165 8.25 13.78 12.46
N PRO A 166 8.71 12.90 11.55
CA PRO A 166 8.32 13.01 10.15
C PRO A 166 6.87 12.54 9.94
N ALA A 167 6.20 13.13 8.95
CA ALA A 167 4.84 12.78 8.57
C ALA A 167 4.71 11.30 8.24
N VAL A 168 5.74 10.66 7.67
CA VAL A 168 5.73 9.22 7.39
C VAL A 168 5.62 8.34 8.65
N ALA A 169 6.04 8.86 9.81
CA ALA A 169 6.00 8.15 11.08
C ALA A 169 4.67 8.35 11.82
N THR A 170 3.72 9.12 11.28
CA THR A 170 2.42 9.26 11.92
C THR A 170 1.71 7.91 11.93
N ARG A 171 1.37 7.46 13.13
CA ARG A 171 0.44 6.37 13.35
C ARG A 171 -0.90 7.02 13.66
N GLU A 172 -1.66 7.38 12.65
CA GLU A 172 -3.09 7.60 12.90
C GLU A 172 -3.75 6.23 13.02
N SER A 173 -4.22 5.94 14.23
CA SER A 173 -5.08 4.83 14.60
C SER A 173 -6.25 4.75 13.61
N ALA A 174 -6.41 3.59 12.99
CA ALA A 174 -7.65 3.23 12.30
C ALA A 174 -8.84 3.30 13.27
#